data_AF-A0A9C8I977-F1
#
_entry.id   AF-A0A9C8I977-F1
#
_cell.length_a   1.000
_cell.length_b   1.000
_cell.length_c   1.000
_cell.angle_alpha   90.00
_cell.angle_beta   90.00
_cell.angle_gamma   90.00
#
_symmetry.space_group_name_H-M   'P 1'
#
loop_
_entity.id
_entity.type
_entity.pdbx_description
1 polymer ?
#
loop_
_entity_poly.entity_id
_entity_poly.type
_entity_poly.pdbx_seq_one_letter_code
_entity_poly.pdbx_strand_id
1 'polypeptide(L)'
;MVDSSVINAIFDKLKSDDSATLVGACDDVKKHAREFNRKEIEDLTDAISSLFYLDTDERPELAPAIEASVSAIVALGPDSVGALITQFTDTDLKANILIAKTLGKMGHTAAVALIDRFRNDPDPYHRSMALFDLSRIDDPALIDIFPEVVSAMEHENPELRDTAALAVGRMAECLGEVCLAPDAVNRAFDALMKKLSDPHAGARSKAVRSIGKLAKSAISTMNGKIGQGPLWKRFSVSMVGTNGTGDLS
;
A
#
# COMPACT_ATOMS: atom_id res chain seq x y z
N MET A 1 16.02 27.74 -6.82
CA MET A 1 15.63 28.27 -5.51
C MET A 1 14.50 29.24 -5.73
N VAL A 2 13.33 28.87 -5.25
CA VAL A 2 12.15 29.72 -5.19
C VAL A 2 12.44 30.95 -4.33
N ASP A 3 11.84 32.09 -4.66
CA ASP A 3 11.81 33.26 -3.78
C ASP A 3 11.06 32.90 -2.48
N SER A 4 11.65 33.17 -1.32
CA SER A 4 11.02 32.94 -0.01
C SER A 4 9.63 33.59 0.11
N SER A 5 9.32 34.61 -0.69
CA SER A 5 7.97 35.18 -0.78
C SER A 5 6.91 34.17 -1.26
N VAL A 6 7.25 33.29 -2.20
CA VAL A 6 6.34 32.31 -2.81
C VAL A 6 6.03 31.18 -1.83
N ILE A 7 7.05 30.63 -1.15
CA ILE A 7 6.82 29.54 -0.19
C ILE A 7 5.99 30.02 1.02
N ASN A 8 6.25 31.24 1.51
CA ASN A 8 5.47 31.84 2.57
C ASN A 8 4.00 32.05 2.15
N ALA A 9 3.78 32.50 0.90
CA ALA A 9 2.43 32.64 0.37
C ALA A 9 1.68 31.30 0.28
N ILE A 10 2.37 30.21 -0.08
CA ILE A 10 1.79 28.86 -0.06
C ILE A 10 1.39 28.47 1.37
N PHE A 11 2.30 28.62 2.34
CA PHE A 11 1.99 28.31 3.75
C PHE A 11 0.84 29.15 4.30
N ASP A 12 0.73 30.41 3.91
CA ASP A 12 -0.38 31.26 4.33
C ASP A 12 -1.71 30.79 3.74
N LYS A 13 -1.75 30.34 2.48
CA LYS A 13 -2.94 29.74 1.88
C LYS A 13 -3.34 28.41 2.54
N LEU A 14 -2.37 27.59 2.95
CA LEU A 14 -2.60 26.31 3.61
C LEU A 14 -3.27 26.44 5.00
N LYS A 15 -3.27 27.64 5.61
CA LYS A 15 -3.99 27.93 6.86
C LYS A 15 -5.48 28.18 6.66
N SER A 16 -5.95 28.26 5.41
CA SER A 16 -7.35 28.55 5.09
C SER A 16 -8.27 27.35 5.35
N ASP A 17 -9.50 27.62 5.75
CA ASP A 17 -10.59 26.62 5.79
C ASP A 17 -11.39 26.57 4.47
N ASP A 18 -11.05 27.40 3.48
CA ASP A 18 -11.72 27.44 2.18
C ASP A 18 -11.08 26.46 1.18
N SER A 19 -11.91 25.59 0.61
CA SER A 19 -11.50 24.56 -0.34
C SER A 19 -10.77 25.13 -1.56
N ALA A 20 -11.26 26.23 -2.14
CA ALA A 20 -10.66 26.82 -3.34
C ALA A 20 -9.27 27.41 -3.04
N THR A 21 -9.10 28.01 -1.87
CA THR A 21 -7.81 28.53 -1.39
C THR A 21 -6.80 27.40 -1.16
N LEU A 22 -7.22 26.29 -0.54
CA LEU A 22 -6.38 25.11 -0.32
C LEU A 22 -5.97 24.43 -1.64
N VAL A 23 -6.92 24.30 -2.58
CA VAL A 23 -6.63 23.79 -3.93
C VAL A 23 -5.62 24.72 -4.64
N GLY A 24 -5.81 26.03 -4.54
CA GLY A 24 -4.87 27.02 -5.09
C GLY A 24 -3.47 26.91 -4.50
N ALA A 25 -3.34 26.62 -3.19
CA ALA A 25 -2.05 26.35 -2.57
C ALA A 25 -1.37 25.10 -3.17
N CYS A 26 -2.14 24.02 -3.35
CA CYS A 26 -1.66 22.79 -3.97
C CYS A 26 -1.25 23.02 -5.44
N ASP A 27 -1.97 23.88 -6.17
CA ASP A 27 -1.62 24.25 -7.54
C ASP A 27 -0.32 25.05 -7.63
N ASP A 28 -0.09 25.99 -6.70
CA ASP A 28 1.16 26.74 -6.61
C ASP A 28 2.34 25.82 -6.29
N VAL A 29 2.16 24.86 -5.38
CA VAL A 29 3.18 23.83 -5.09
C VAL A 29 3.55 23.06 -6.34
N LYS A 30 2.56 22.57 -7.11
CA LYS A 30 2.82 21.85 -8.36
C LYS A 30 3.56 22.71 -9.38
N LYS A 31 3.21 24.00 -9.49
CA LYS A 31 3.82 24.94 -10.42
C LYS A 31 5.31 25.17 -10.11
N HIS A 32 5.67 25.23 -8.83
CA HIS A 32 7.02 25.53 -8.38
C HIS A 32 7.81 24.30 -7.90
N ALA A 33 7.28 23.08 -8.08
CA ALA A 33 7.82 21.85 -7.53
C ALA A 33 9.32 21.61 -7.80
N ARG A 34 9.82 22.01 -8.97
CA ARG A 34 11.23 21.84 -9.39
C ARG A 34 12.18 22.89 -8.83
N GLU A 35 11.65 23.93 -8.21
CA GLU A 35 12.43 25.09 -7.76
C GLU A 35 12.74 25.02 -6.25
N PHE A 36 12.00 24.20 -5.50
CA PHE A 36 12.16 23.96 -4.07
C PHE A 36 13.42 23.13 -3.78
N ASN A 37 14.06 23.41 -2.66
CA ASN A 37 15.11 22.56 -2.11
C ASN A 37 14.52 21.45 -1.24
N ARG A 38 15.33 20.45 -0.87
CA ARG A 38 14.89 19.29 -0.08
C ARG A 38 14.18 19.68 1.22
N LYS A 39 14.69 20.66 1.97
CA LYS A 39 14.09 21.07 3.24
C LYS A 39 12.71 21.71 3.03
N GLU A 40 12.58 22.53 1.99
CA GLU A 40 11.29 23.12 1.60
C GLU A 40 10.30 22.03 1.16
N ILE A 41 10.76 21.00 0.43
CA ILE A 41 9.92 19.86 0.05
C ILE A 41 9.44 19.10 1.29
N GLU A 42 10.32 18.83 2.25
CA GLU A 42 9.96 18.17 3.51
C GLU A 42 8.91 19.00 4.28
N ASP A 43 9.13 20.30 4.44
CA ASP A 43 8.22 21.20 5.18
C ASP A 43 6.87 21.37 4.46
N LEU A 44 6.86 21.47 3.12
CA LEU A 44 5.64 21.51 2.32
C LEU A 44 4.90 20.18 2.39
N THR A 45 5.60 19.06 2.36
CA THR A 45 4.98 17.73 2.49
C THR A 45 4.26 17.61 3.83
N ASP A 46 4.88 18.09 4.91
CA ASP A 46 4.27 18.12 6.24
C ASP A 46 3.04 19.03 6.33
N ALA A 47 3.12 20.24 5.81
CA ALA A 47 1.97 21.13 5.82
C ALA A 47 0.83 20.61 4.94
N ILE A 48 1.12 20.05 3.77
CA ILE A 48 0.09 19.57 2.83
C ILE A 48 -0.54 18.28 3.33
N SER A 49 0.19 17.40 4.01
CA SER A 49 -0.37 16.15 4.54
C SER A 49 -1.32 16.38 5.72
N SER A 50 -1.25 17.52 6.39
CA SER A 50 -2.25 17.91 7.40
C SER A 50 -3.69 17.89 6.84
N LEU A 51 -3.85 18.13 5.53
CA LEU A 51 -5.15 18.06 4.85
C LEU A 51 -5.73 16.63 4.84
N PHE A 52 -4.91 15.59 5.02
CA PHE A 52 -5.38 14.21 5.08
C PHE A 52 -6.22 13.91 6.33
N TYR A 53 -6.06 14.73 7.37
CA TYR A 53 -6.80 14.64 8.64
C TYR A 53 -8.11 15.43 8.62
N LEU A 54 -8.45 16.07 7.50
CA LEU A 54 -9.72 16.77 7.37
C LEU A 54 -10.88 15.78 7.29
N ASP A 55 -11.89 15.99 8.12
CA ASP A 55 -13.13 15.20 8.05
C ASP A 55 -14.01 15.70 6.90
N THR A 56 -14.24 14.83 5.93
CA THR A 56 -15.06 15.11 4.75
C THR A 56 -16.51 14.70 4.95
N ASP A 57 -16.81 13.92 5.99
CA ASP A 57 -18.19 13.60 6.33
C ASP A 57 -18.85 14.84 6.96
N GLU A 58 -18.09 15.61 7.73
CA GLU A 58 -18.50 16.91 8.26
C GLU A 58 -18.30 18.07 7.27
N ARG A 59 -17.19 18.06 6.51
CA ARG A 59 -16.84 19.12 5.53
C ARG A 59 -16.65 18.56 4.11
N PRO A 60 -17.72 18.09 3.45
CA PRO A 60 -17.63 17.48 2.11
C PRO A 60 -17.08 18.43 1.05
N GLU A 61 -17.25 19.74 1.22
CA GLU A 61 -16.68 20.78 0.36
C GLU A 61 -15.15 20.78 0.31
N LEU A 62 -14.46 20.15 1.26
CA LEU A 62 -13.00 20.04 1.31
C LEU A 62 -12.45 18.81 0.58
N ALA A 63 -13.30 17.92 0.08
CA ALA A 63 -12.85 16.77 -0.71
C ALA A 63 -11.92 17.15 -1.89
N PRO A 64 -12.19 18.23 -2.67
CA PRO A 64 -11.26 18.68 -3.71
C PRO A 64 -9.88 19.07 -3.20
N ALA A 65 -9.78 19.66 -2.00
CA ALA A 65 -8.52 20.02 -1.38
C ALA A 65 -7.69 18.78 -1.02
N ILE A 66 -8.34 17.71 -0.54
CA ILE A 66 -7.67 16.42 -0.27
C ILE A 66 -7.16 15.77 -1.56
N GLU A 67 -7.93 15.83 -2.65
CA GLU A 67 -7.48 15.29 -3.93
C GLU A 67 -6.31 16.09 -4.53
N ALA A 68 -6.36 17.42 -4.36
CA ALA A 68 -5.30 18.33 -4.77
C ALA A 68 -4.01 18.12 -3.94
N SER A 69 -4.14 17.87 -2.63
CA SER A 69 -3.00 17.65 -1.73
C SER A 69 -2.22 16.39 -2.08
N VAL A 70 -2.92 15.27 -2.37
CA VAL A 70 -2.29 14.04 -2.90
C VAL A 70 -1.50 14.34 -4.17
N SER A 71 -2.10 15.10 -5.09
CA SER A 71 -1.45 15.40 -6.38
C SER A 71 -0.27 16.36 -6.24
N ALA A 72 -0.33 17.29 -5.29
CA ALA A 72 0.76 18.22 -4.99
C ALA A 72 1.96 17.50 -4.38
N ILE A 73 1.75 16.61 -3.41
CA ILE A 73 2.84 15.84 -2.79
C ILE A 73 3.52 14.92 -3.82
N VAL A 74 2.76 14.28 -4.72
CA VAL A 74 3.32 13.50 -5.84
C VAL A 74 4.19 14.38 -6.74
N ALA A 75 3.78 15.63 -7.00
CA ALA A 75 4.55 16.54 -7.84
C ALA A 75 5.86 17.03 -7.19
N LEU A 76 5.92 17.10 -5.86
CA LEU A 76 7.16 17.38 -5.12
C LEU A 76 8.22 16.29 -5.34
N GLY A 77 7.80 15.08 -5.69
CA GLY A 77 8.71 14.03 -6.14
C GLY A 77 9.43 13.29 -4.99
N PRO A 78 10.56 12.61 -5.28
CA PRO A 78 11.15 11.61 -4.38
C PRO A 78 11.53 12.12 -2.99
N ASP A 79 11.88 13.41 -2.87
CA ASP A 79 12.28 14.01 -1.60
C ASP A 79 11.12 14.08 -0.59
N SER A 80 9.85 13.95 -1.02
CA SER A 80 8.70 13.89 -0.11
C SER A 80 8.43 12.50 0.48
N VAL A 81 9.03 11.43 -0.09
CA VAL A 81 8.79 10.04 0.33
C VAL A 81 9.15 9.85 1.80
N GLY A 82 10.32 10.33 2.23
CA GLY A 82 10.79 10.18 3.60
C GLY A 82 9.84 10.83 4.60
N ALA A 83 9.43 12.07 4.33
CA ALA A 83 8.48 12.81 5.17
C ALA A 83 7.14 12.08 5.29
N LEU A 84 6.57 11.61 4.18
CA LEU A 84 5.32 10.84 4.19
C LEU A 84 5.42 9.55 5.02
N ILE A 85 6.52 8.79 4.87
CA ILE A 85 6.73 7.54 5.60
C ILE A 85 6.75 7.77 7.12
N THR A 86 7.21 8.94 7.59
CA THR A 86 7.25 9.26 9.02
C THR A 86 5.91 9.71 9.61
N GLN A 87 4.91 10.03 8.78
CA GLN A 87 3.64 10.62 9.23
C GLN A 87 2.53 9.62 9.56
N PHE A 88 2.83 8.33 9.46
CA PHE A 88 1.91 7.28 9.85
C PHE A 88 1.59 7.37 11.34
N THR A 89 0.29 7.34 11.68
CA THR A 89 -0.17 7.36 13.08
C THR A 89 -1.19 6.25 13.35
N ASP A 90 -1.24 5.74 14.57
CA ASP A 90 -2.17 4.67 14.95
C ASP A 90 -3.63 5.15 15.04
N THR A 91 -3.85 6.47 15.01
CA THR A 91 -5.12 7.09 15.41
C THR A 91 -6.04 7.45 14.25
N ASP A 92 -5.52 7.61 13.03
CA ASP A 92 -6.32 8.02 11.87
C ASP A 92 -6.13 7.09 10.66
N LEU A 93 -7.03 6.12 10.54
CA LEU A 93 -7.04 5.17 9.43
C LEU A 93 -7.28 5.86 8.07
N LYS A 94 -8.08 6.93 8.03
CA LYS A 94 -8.39 7.65 6.79
C LYS A 94 -7.15 8.38 6.27
N ALA A 95 -6.44 9.08 7.15
CA ALA A 95 -5.18 9.73 6.82
C ALA A 95 -4.14 8.72 6.35
N ASN A 96 -3.99 7.59 7.06
CA ASN A 96 -3.08 6.50 6.65
C ASN A 96 -3.42 5.94 5.25
N ILE A 97 -4.70 5.78 4.91
CA ILE A 97 -5.11 5.36 3.56
C ILE A 97 -4.69 6.38 2.50
N LEU A 98 -4.78 7.68 2.81
CA LEU A 98 -4.35 8.74 1.89
C LEU A 98 -2.82 8.80 1.74
N ILE A 99 -2.06 8.62 2.82
CA ILE A 99 -0.61 8.48 2.77
C ILE A 99 -0.23 7.29 1.88
N ALA A 100 -0.80 6.11 2.16
CA ALA A 100 -0.54 4.89 1.39
C ALA A 100 -0.95 5.03 -0.09
N LYS A 101 -2.05 5.74 -0.39
CA LYS A 101 -2.47 6.09 -1.76
C LYS A 101 -1.47 7.03 -2.44
N THR A 102 -0.91 7.98 -1.70
CA THR A 102 0.08 8.95 -2.21
C THR A 102 1.39 8.23 -2.53
N LEU A 103 1.92 7.42 -1.61
CA LEU A 103 3.07 6.55 -1.83
C LEU A 103 2.85 5.60 -3.02
N GLY A 104 1.65 5.01 -3.13
CA GLY A 104 1.20 4.23 -4.29
C GLY A 104 1.41 4.93 -5.62
N LYS A 105 1.04 6.21 -5.71
CA LYS A 105 1.21 7.04 -6.91
C LYS A 105 2.67 7.44 -7.19
N MET A 106 3.52 7.45 -6.17
CA MET A 106 4.96 7.73 -6.31
C MET A 106 5.75 6.52 -6.84
N GLY A 107 5.15 5.33 -6.81
CA GLY A 107 5.65 4.13 -7.47
C GLY A 107 7.03 3.70 -6.96
N HIS A 108 7.95 3.45 -7.89
CA HIS A 108 9.28 2.90 -7.63
C HIS A 108 10.06 3.62 -6.52
N THR A 109 10.01 4.95 -6.48
CA THR A 109 10.75 5.73 -5.50
C THR A 109 10.26 5.50 -4.07
N ALA A 110 8.94 5.35 -3.89
CA ALA A 110 8.35 4.93 -2.63
C ALA A 110 8.64 3.46 -2.32
N ALA A 111 8.58 2.57 -3.33
CA ALA A 111 8.88 1.15 -3.16
C ALA A 111 10.28 0.94 -2.57
N VAL A 112 11.31 1.60 -3.11
CA VAL A 112 12.69 1.49 -2.62
C VAL A 112 12.81 1.90 -1.16
N ALA A 113 12.23 3.04 -0.77
CA ALA A 113 12.29 3.54 0.60
C ALA A 113 11.52 2.64 1.59
N LEU A 114 10.36 2.12 1.18
CA LEU A 114 9.57 1.21 2.00
C LEU A 114 10.21 -0.17 2.13
N ILE A 115 10.88 -0.67 1.08
CA ILE A 115 11.69 -1.90 1.13
C ILE A 115 12.82 -1.74 2.15
N ASP A 116 13.52 -0.60 2.11
CA ASP A 116 14.57 -0.30 3.09
C ASP A 116 14.01 -0.31 4.52
N ARG A 117 12.88 0.37 4.75
CA ARG A 117 12.21 0.37 6.07
C ARG A 117 11.77 -1.03 6.50
N PHE A 118 11.17 -1.82 5.63
CA PHE A 118 10.75 -3.20 5.95
C PHE A 118 11.92 -4.08 6.41
N ARG A 119 13.10 -3.89 5.79
CA ARG A 119 14.32 -4.66 6.08
C ARG A 119 15.04 -4.18 7.33
N ASN A 120 15.06 -2.86 7.57
CA ASN A 120 15.99 -2.25 8.52
C ASN A 120 15.35 -1.61 9.75
N ASP A 121 14.04 -1.35 9.77
CA ASP A 121 13.38 -0.76 10.94
C ASP A 121 13.36 -1.74 12.12
N PRO A 122 13.84 -1.37 13.31
CA PRO A 122 13.88 -2.29 14.45
C PRO A 122 12.48 -2.60 15.01
N ASP A 123 11.48 -1.77 14.76
CA ASP A 123 10.12 -1.97 15.27
C ASP A 123 9.29 -2.83 14.29
N PRO A 124 8.82 -4.02 14.71
CA PRO A 124 7.94 -4.84 13.88
C PRO A 124 6.66 -4.13 13.45
N TYR A 125 6.16 -3.18 14.24
CA TYR A 125 5.01 -2.36 13.88
C TYR A 125 5.31 -1.51 12.66
N HIS A 126 6.40 -0.74 12.66
CA HIS A 126 6.81 0.06 11.50
C HIS A 126 7.08 -0.79 10.25
N ARG A 127 7.71 -1.95 10.43
CA ARG A 127 7.91 -2.92 9.33
C ARG A 127 6.57 -3.40 8.75
N SER A 128 5.56 -3.58 9.61
CA SER A 128 4.21 -3.96 9.17
C SER A 128 3.57 -2.84 8.37
N MET A 129 3.71 -1.58 8.78
CA MET A 129 3.21 -0.43 8.01
C MET A 129 3.88 -0.34 6.64
N ALA A 130 5.21 -0.52 6.61
CA ALA A 130 5.96 -0.53 5.35
C ALA A 130 5.44 -1.62 4.39
N LEU A 131 5.15 -2.82 4.89
CA LEU A 131 4.54 -3.88 4.07
C LEU A 131 3.12 -3.55 3.63
N PHE A 132 2.32 -2.90 4.48
CA PHE A 132 0.97 -2.48 4.12
C PHE A 132 1.00 -1.52 2.92
N ASP A 133 1.91 -0.54 2.94
CA ASP A 133 2.08 0.41 1.85
C ASP A 133 2.65 -0.22 0.59
N LEU A 134 3.66 -1.08 0.72
CA LEU A 134 4.20 -1.86 -0.39
C LEU A 134 3.12 -2.69 -1.08
N SER A 135 2.13 -3.20 -0.33
CA SER A 135 1.00 -3.95 -0.89
C SER A 135 0.05 -3.12 -1.79
N ARG A 136 0.24 -1.80 -1.81
CA ARG A 136 -0.51 -0.84 -2.63
C ARG A 136 0.31 -0.24 -3.77
N ILE A 137 1.59 -0.57 -3.85
CA ILE A 137 2.47 -0.13 -4.94
C ILE A 137 2.56 -1.27 -5.94
N ASP A 138 2.38 -0.95 -7.22
CA ASP A 138 2.66 -1.88 -8.30
C ASP A 138 4.07 -1.62 -8.84
N ASP A 139 5.07 -2.37 -8.33
CA ASP A 139 6.47 -2.21 -8.72
C ASP A 139 7.21 -3.56 -8.84
N PRO A 140 8.04 -3.78 -9.89
CA PRO A 140 8.82 -5.00 -10.04
C PRO A 140 9.83 -5.26 -8.92
N ALA A 141 10.29 -4.24 -8.18
CA ALA A 141 11.21 -4.42 -7.06
C ALA A 141 10.61 -5.27 -5.92
N LEU A 142 9.28 -5.47 -5.91
CA LEU A 142 8.62 -6.35 -4.95
C LEU A 142 9.01 -7.83 -5.13
N ILE A 143 9.52 -8.23 -6.29
CA ILE A 143 10.05 -9.58 -6.53
C ILE A 143 11.18 -9.90 -5.56
N ASP A 144 12.08 -8.94 -5.35
CA ASP A 144 13.29 -9.13 -4.54
C ASP A 144 12.97 -9.38 -3.07
N ILE A 145 11.92 -8.75 -2.55
CA ILE A 145 11.50 -8.92 -1.15
C ILE A 145 10.50 -10.06 -0.95
N PHE A 146 9.91 -10.61 -2.00
CA PHE A 146 8.81 -11.59 -1.88
C PHE A 146 9.15 -12.77 -0.95
N PRO A 147 10.34 -13.41 -1.00
CA PRO A 147 10.71 -14.48 -0.07
C PRO A 147 10.80 -14.03 1.41
N GLU A 148 11.21 -12.78 1.64
CA GLU A 148 11.33 -12.18 2.97
C GLU A 148 9.93 -11.90 3.54
N VAL A 149 9.00 -11.41 2.71
CA VAL A 149 7.59 -11.23 3.07
C VAL A 149 6.94 -12.58 3.40
N VAL A 150 7.22 -13.63 2.61
CA VAL A 150 6.74 -14.99 2.92
C VAL A 150 7.22 -15.46 4.29
N SER A 151 8.49 -15.21 4.61
CA SER A 151 9.07 -15.55 5.91
C SER A 151 8.45 -14.73 7.06
N ALA A 152 8.11 -13.46 6.81
CA ALA A 152 7.45 -12.59 7.79
C ALA A 152 6.04 -13.07 8.19
N MET A 153 5.39 -13.96 7.41
CA MET A 153 4.12 -14.59 7.81
C MET A 153 4.25 -15.55 9.00
N GLU A 154 5.46 -15.86 9.45
CA GLU A 154 5.73 -16.65 10.65
C GLU A 154 6.33 -15.81 11.79
N HIS A 155 6.37 -14.48 11.64
CA HIS A 155 6.90 -13.58 12.66
C HIS A 155 6.09 -13.64 13.98
N GLU A 156 6.77 -13.41 15.10
CA GLU A 156 6.14 -13.43 16.43
C GLU A 156 5.13 -12.30 16.61
N ASN A 157 5.50 -11.08 16.16
CA ASN A 157 4.62 -9.92 16.15
C ASN A 157 3.38 -10.18 15.27
N PRO A 158 2.15 -10.15 15.84
CA PRO A 158 0.93 -10.46 15.11
C PRO A 158 0.63 -9.51 13.95
N GLU A 159 0.92 -8.21 14.10
CA GLU A 159 0.62 -7.21 13.07
C GLU A 159 1.49 -7.41 11.83
N LEU A 160 2.80 -7.60 12.03
CA LEU A 160 3.72 -7.92 10.95
C LEU A 160 3.36 -9.25 10.27
N ARG A 161 3.02 -10.27 11.07
CA ARG A 161 2.59 -11.58 10.57
C ARG A 161 1.33 -11.49 9.71
N ASP A 162 0.34 -10.71 10.13
CA ASP A 162 -0.93 -10.55 9.41
C ASP A 162 -0.81 -9.69 8.17
N THR A 163 -0.03 -8.63 8.25
CA THR A 163 0.23 -7.75 7.12
C THR A 163 1.08 -8.43 6.05
N ALA A 164 2.05 -9.25 6.44
CA ALA A 164 2.78 -10.10 5.49
C ALA A 164 1.86 -11.04 4.70
N ALA A 165 0.88 -11.66 5.37
CA ALA A 165 -0.07 -12.54 4.69
C ALA A 165 -0.97 -11.79 3.70
N LEU A 166 -1.35 -10.55 4.02
CA LEU A 166 -2.07 -9.68 3.09
C LEU A 166 -1.18 -9.28 1.89
N ALA A 167 0.06 -8.85 2.18
CA ALA A 167 1.01 -8.35 1.20
C ALA A 167 1.37 -9.41 0.14
N VAL A 168 1.60 -10.66 0.55
CA VAL A 168 1.88 -11.78 -0.37
C VAL A 168 0.79 -11.94 -1.44
N GLY A 169 -0.48 -11.85 -1.07
CA GLY A 169 -1.58 -11.94 -2.02
C GLY A 169 -1.61 -10.77 -3.00
N ARG A 170 -1.30 -9.55 -2.53
CA ARG A 170 -1.22 -8.34 -3.38
C ARG A 170 -0.01 -8.37 -4.32
N MET A 171 1.15 -8.75 -3.80
CA MET A 171 2.38 -8.89 -4.58
C MET A 171 2.22 -9.95 -5.66
N ALA A 172 1.58 -11.08 -5.37
CA ALA A 172 1.29 -12.08 -6.40
C ALA A 172 0.36 -11.56 -7.50
N GLU A 173 -0.65 -10.76 -7.14
CA GLU A 173 -1.54 -10.09 -8.10
C GLU A 173 -0.79 -9.09 -8.98
N CYS A 174 0.11 -8.31 -8.38
CA CYS A 174 0.93 -7.31 -9.06
C CYS A 174 1.97 -7.94 -10.00
N LEU A 175 2.75 -8.90 -9.50
CA LEU A 175 3.92 -9.46 -10.19
C LEU A 175 3.55 -10.50 -11.24
N GLY A 176 2.46 -11.23 -11.03
CA GLY A 176 2.04 -12.33 -11.90
C GLY A 176 2.97 -13.56 -11.85
N GLU A 177 2.57 -14.62 -12.57
CA GLU A 177 3.21 -15.94 -12.48
C GLU A 177 4.68 -15.94 -12.90
N VAL A 178 4.98 -15.28 -14.02
CA VAL A 178 6.29 -15.36 -14.71
C VAL A 178 7.43 -14.81 -13.84
N CYS A 179 7.10 -13.92 -12.91
CA CYS A 179 8.07 -13.21 -12.09
C CYS A 179 8.38 -13.92 -10.76
N LEU A 180 7.56 -14.88 -10.33
CA LEU A 180 7.72 -15.51 -9.01
C LEU A 180 8.38 -16.88 -9.10
N ALA A 181 9.39 -17.10 -8.28
CA ALA A 181 10.03 -18.40 -8.15
C ALA A 181 9.02 -19.45 -7.63
N PRO A 182 8.92 -20.64 -8.26
CA PRO A 182 7.96 -21.67 -7.85
C PRO A 182 8.03 -22.05 -6.37
N ASP A 183 9.23 -22.14 -5.81
CA ASP A 183 9.43 -22.46 -4.39
C ASP A 183 8.91 -21.37 -3.46
N ALA A 184 9.00 -20.10 -3.87
CA ALA A 184 8.47 -18.99 -3.08
C ALA A 184 6.94 -18.99 -3.09
N VAL A 185 6.32 -19.24 -4.26
CA VAL A 185 4.86 -19.41 -4.38
C VAL A 185 4.37 -20.59 -3.54
N ASN A 186 5.08 -21.71 -3.59
CA ASN A 186 4.72 -22.91 -2.84
C ASN A 186 4.81 -22.71 -1.32
N ARG A 187 5.84 -22.01 -0.83
CA ARG A 187 5.97 -21.64 0.59
C ARG A 187 4.91 -20.63 1.01
N ALA A 188 4.63 -19.64 0.16
CA ALA A 188 3.56 -18.68 0.39
C ALA A 188 2.21 -19.39 0.57
N PHE A 189 1.89 -20.32 -0.33
CA PHE A 189 0.67 -21.11 -0.27
C PHE A 189 0.58 -21.93 1.03
N ASP A 190 1.63 -22.65 1.41
CA ASP A 190 1.62 -23.47 2.63
C ASP A 190 1.41 -22.63 3.90
N ALA A 191 2.11 -21.49 4.00
CA ALA A 191 1.98 -20.59 5.14
C ALA A 191 0.57 -19.96 5.23
N LEU A 192 -0.03 -19.60 4.09
CA LEU A 192 -1.41 -19.12 4.04
C LEU A 192 -2.41 -20.24 4.40
N MET A 193 -2.18 -21.48 3.95
CA MET A 193 -3.01 -22.62 4.32
C MET A 193 -2.97 -22.90 5.82
N LYS A 194 -1.80 -22.82 6.45
CA LYS A 194 -1.63 -22.91 7.91
C LYS A 194 -2.41 -21.81 8.64
N LYS A 195 -2.41 -20.58 8.11
CA LYS A 195 -3.20 -19.46 8.66
C LYS A 195 -4.72 -19.65 8.60
N LEU A 196 -5.24 -20.59 7.79
CA LEU A 196 -6.67 -20.90 7.80
C LEU A 196 -7.13 -21.51 9.14
N SER A 197 -6.20 -22.02 9.95
CA SER A 197 -6.46 -22.52 11.30
C SER A 197 -6.26 -21.47 12.40
N ASP A 198 -6.00 -20.20 12.06
CA ASP A 198 -5.81 -19.14 13.06
C ASP A 198 -7.09 -18.91 13.89
N PRO A 199 -6.99 -18.71 15.22
CA PRO A 199 -8.16 -18.43 16.06
C PRO A 199 -8.94 -17.17 15.64
N HIS A 200 -8.27 -16.16 15.08
CA HIS A 200 -8.89 -14.89 14.70
C HIS A 200 -9.53 -14.96 13.31
N ALA A 201 -10.82 -14.61 13.24
CA ALA A 201 -11.55 -14.61 11.97
C ALA A 201 -10.96 -13.67 10.91
N GLY A 202 -10.41 -12.53 11.34
CA GLY A 202 -9.74 -11.57 10.47
C GLY A 202 -8.51 -12.18 9.77
N ALA A 203 -7.66 -12.88 10.53
CA ALA A 203 -6.48 -13.57 9.99
C ALA A 203 -6.88 -14.65 8.98
N ARG A 204 -7.89 -15.46 9.29
CA ARG A 204 -8.44 -16.46 8.35
C ARG A 204 -8.97 -15.81 7.06
N SER A 205 -9.75 -14.74 7.17
CA SER A 205 -10.32 -14.04 6.01
C SER A 205 -9.23 -13.45 5.10
N LYS A 206 -8.20 -12.83 5.68
CA LYS A 206 -7.02 -12.33 4.95
C LYS A 206 -6.32 -13.48 4.21
N ALA A 207 -6.09 -14.60 4.89
CA ALA A 207 -5.46 -15.77 4.29
C ALA A 207 -6.26 -16.33 3.10
N VAL A 208 -7.58 -16.49 3.24
CA VAL A 208 -8.46 -16.91 2.14
C VAL A 208 -8.34 -16.00 0.93
N ARG A 209 -8.42 -14.68 1.14
CA ARG A 209 -8.31 -13.70 0.05
C ARG A 209 -6.95 -13.78 -0.63
N SER A 210 -5.87 -13.89 0.14
CA SER A 210 -4.51 -14.00 -0.41
C SER A 210 -4.28 -15.30 -1.16
N ILE A 211 -4.84 -16.43 -0.70
CA ILE A 211 -4.83 -17.70 -1.44
C ILE A 211 -5.53 -17.54 -2.78
N GLY A 212 -6.71 -16.88 -2.81
CA GLY A 212 -7.43 -16.63 -4.07
C GLY A 212 -6.62 -15.79 -5.07
N LYS A 213 -5.93 -14.75 -4.59
CA LYS A 213 -5.05 -13.93 -5.44
C LYS A 213 -3.83 -14.71 -5.95
N LEU A 214 -3.17 -15.44 -5.05
CA LEU A 214 -2.06 -16.32 -5.42
C LEU A 214 -2.52 -17.35 -6.45
N ALA A 215 -3.69 -17.96 -6.25
CA ALA A 215 -4.30 -18.96 -7.16
C ALA A 215 -4.59 -18.37 -8.53
N LYS A 216 -5.16 -17.16 -8.58
CA LYS A 216 -5.41 -16.48 -9.85
C LYS A 216 -4.12 -16.16 -10.60
N SER A 217 -3.07 -15.76 -9.87
CA SER A 217 -1.83 -15.25 -10.46
C SER A 217 -0.76 -16.29 -10.72
N ALA A 218 -0.78 -17.46 -10.08
CA ALA A 218 0.27 -18.47 -10.17
C ALA A 218 -0.31 -19.90 -10.20
N ILE A 219 -1.43 -20.09 -10.90
CA ILE A 219 -2.15 -21.36 -10.92
C ILE A 219 -1.29 -22.49 -11.49
N SER A 220 -0.48 -22.22 -12.52
CA SER A 220 0.29 -23.27 -13.19
C SER A 220 1.40 -23.81 -12.27
N THR A 221 1.98 -22.93 -11.47
CA THR A 221 2.97 -23.22 -10.43
C THR A 221 2.36 -24.05 -9.30
N MET A 222 1.10 -23.80 -8.96
CA MET A 222 0.39 -24.52 -7.90
C MET A 222 -0.29 -25.80 -8.35
N ASN A 223 -0.34 -26.12 -9.65
CA ASN A 223 -1.02 -27.31 -10.17
C ASN A 223 -0.50 -28.64 -9.59
N GLY A 224 0.71 -28.68 -9.01
CA GLY A 224 1.21 -29.83 -8.24
C GLY A 224 0.65 -29.99 -6.83
N LYS A 225 0.08 -28.93 -6.24
CA LYS A 225 -0.55 -28.90 -4.90
C LYS A 225 -2.07 -28.81 -4.96
N ILE A 226 -2.60 -28.21 -6.02
CA ILE A 226 -4.02 -28.15 -6.38
C ILE A 226 -4.54 -29.57 -6.59
N GLY A 227 -5.48 -30.03 -5.75
CA GLY A 227 -6.09 -31.36 -5.83
C GLY A 227 -5.67 -32.35 -4.73
N GLN A 228 -4.61 -32.06 -3.99
CA GLN A 228 -4.10 -32.94 -2.93
C GLN A 228 -4.60 -32.43 -1.57
N GLY A 229 -5.68 -33.03 -1.07
CA GLY A 229 -6.15 -32.84 0.31
C GLY A 229 -7.60 -32.35 0.47
N PRO A 230 -8.23 -32.60 1.62
CA PRO A 230 -9.66 -32.32 1.86
C PRO A 230 -10.01 -30.83 1.83
N LEU A 231 -9.05 -29.94 2.11
CA LEU A 231 -9.25 -28.50 2.10
C LEU A 231 -9.44 -27.94 0.68
N TRP A 232 -8.71 -28.47 -0.31
CA TRP A 232 -8.82 -28.00 -1.69
C TRP A 232 -10.16 -28.34 -2.33
N LYS A 233 -10.69 -29.56 -2.09
CA LYS A 233 -12.02 -29.97 -2.58
C LYS A 233 -13.14 -29.04 -2.12
N ARG A 234 -12.97 -28.41 -0.95
CA ARG A 234 -13.94 -27.47 -0.37
C ARG A 234 -13.78 -26.05 -0.93
N PHE A 235 -12.56 -25.68 -1.32
CA PHE A 235 -12.22 -24.38 -1.91
C PHE A 235 -12.52 -24.30 -3.43
N SER A 236 -12.29 -25.36 -4.19
CA SER A 236 -12.49 -25.38 -5.65
C SER A 236 -13.96 -25.20 -6.06
N VAL A 237 -14.90 -25.72 -5.26
CA VAL A 237 -16.35 -25.58 -5.50
C VAL A 237 -16.81 -24.12 -5.45
N SER A 238 -16.13 -23.25 -4.70
CA SER A 238 -16.49 -21.84 -4.55
C SER A 238 -15.92 -20.93 -5.64
N MET A 239 -14.84 -21.31 -6.34
CA MET A 239 -14.21 -20.48 -7.38
C MET A 239 -14.74 -20.77 -8.79
N VAL A 240 -15.18 -22.00 -9.07
CA VAL A 240 -15.68 -22.38 -10.41
C VAL A 240 -17.12 -21.86 -10.65
N GLY A 241 -17.78 -21.30 -9.63
CA GLY A 241 -19.18 -20.85 -9.72
C GLY A 241 -19.43 -19.47 -10.36
N THR A 242 -18.43 -18.74 -10.86
CA THR A 242 -18.64 -17.35 -11.34
C THR A 242 -18.16 -17.01 -12.75
N ASN A 243 -17.69 -17.97 -13.55
CA ASN A 243 -17.49 -17.75 -15.00
C ASN A 243 -18.47 -18.64 -15.78
N GLY A 244 -19.62 -18.06 -16.12
CA GLY A 244 -20.71 -18.78 -16.79
C GLY A 244 -20.46 -19.07 -18.27
N THR A 245 -21.21 -20.05 -18.79
CA THR A 245 -22.13 -19.93 -19.94
C THR A 245 -22.73 -21.32 -20.24
N GLY A 246 -24.06 -21.38 -20.38
CA GLY A 246 -24.78 -22.13 -21.43
C GLY A 246 -24.70 -23.66 -21.47
N ASP A 247 -25.87 -24.27 -21.35
CA ASP A 247 -26.33 -25.56 -21.90
C ASP A 247 -25.30 -26.58 -22.38
N LEU A 248 -25.49 -27.83 -21.96
CA LEU A 248 -25.87 -28.93 -22.87
C LEU A 248 -26.36 -30.15 -22.05
N SER A 249 -27.51 -30.67 -22.52
CA SER A 249 -28.32 -31.85 -22.14
C SER A 249 -29.10 -31.82 -20.82
#